data_AF-A0A3D3XAG0-F1
#
_entry.id   AF-A0A3D3XAG0-F1
#
_cell.length_a   1.000
_cell.length_b   1.000
_cell.length_c   1.000
_cell.angle_alpha   90.00
_cell.angle_beta   90.00
_cell.angle_gamma   90.00
#
_symmetry.space_group_name_H-M   'P 1'
#
loop_
_entity.id
_entity.type
_entity.pdbx_description
1 polymer ?
#
loop_
_entity_poly.entity_id
_entity_poly.type
_entity_poly.pdbx_seq_one_letter_code
_entity_poly.pdbx_strand_id
1 'polypeptide(L)'
;MGFEKAWWSSMQIPMANALQQMKELEAGAIANPDEKRMVGHYWLRAPERAPHSELTDSIRANLESIHHFAKDVLEGRLKPTNSERFRKLLLIGIGGSALGPQLLYQALESPPKDGQPASGLETYFIDNTDPDGMGRIFSKLGNAFEETLVLVISKSGGTVETRNGMLETRNVFEHKNLNFTKHAVAVTGEGSLLDKLAKEEQWLKVFPMWDWVGGRTSVTSTVGLLPAR
;
A
#
# COMPACT_ATOMS: atom_id res chain seq x y z
N MET A 1 -20.75 -32.57 16.72
CA MET A 1 -19.96 -32.44 15.48
C MET A 1 -18.67 -33.23 15.69
N GLY A 2 -18.55 -34.41 15.09
CA GLY A 2 -17.40 -35.28 15.33
C GLY A 2 -17.06 -36.01 14.05
N PHE A 3 -15.91 -35.68 13.47
CA PHE A 3 -15.37 -36.45 12.36
C PHE A 3 -15.12 -37.89 12.83
N GLU A 4 -15.34 -38.86 11.93
CA GLU A 4 -15.10 -40.27 12.22
C GLU A 4 -13.63 -40.54 12.55
N LYS A 5 -13.35 -41.58 13.34
CA LYS A 5 -11.97 -41.97 13.71
C LYS A 5 -11.09 -42.19 12.48
N ALA A 6 -11.65 -42.75 11.41
CA ALA A 6 -10.94 -42.98 10.15
C ALA A 6 -10.48 -41.66 9.50
N TRP A 7 -11.29 -40.60 9.59
CA TRP A 7 -10.94 -39.27 9.09
C TRP A 7 -9.80 -38.65 9.91
N TRP A 8 -9.84 -38.76 11.25
CA TRP A 8 -8.73 -38.27 12.08
C TRP A 8 -7.42 -38.99 11.77
N SER A 9 -7.46 -40.31 11.61
CA SER A 9 -6.27 -41.09 11.22
C SER A 9 -5.73 -40.68 9.85
N SER A 10 -6.59 -40.41 8.85
CA SER A 10 -6.14 -39.97 7.53
C SER A 10 -5.56 -38.55 7.54
N MET A 11 -6.00 -37.70 8.48
CA MET A 11 -5.53 -36.32 8.61
C MET A 11 -4.25 -36.16 9.43
N GLN A 12 -3.82 -37.15 10.23
CA GLN A 12 -2.63 -37.03 11.09
C GLN A 12 -1.37 -36.60 10.32
N ILE A 13 -1.03 -37.29 9.23
CA ILE A 13 0.17 -37.00 8.42
C ILE A 13 0.03 -35.64 7.70
N PRO A 14 -1.07 -35.34 6.97
CA PRO A 14 -1.28 -34.02 6.37
C PRO A 14 -1.18 -32.87 7.37
N MET A 15 -1.77 -33.01 8.56
CA MET A 15 -1.72 -31.98 9.61
C MET A 15 -0.30 -31.79 10.15
N ALA A 16 0.42 -32.88 10.43
CA ALA A 16 1.81 -32.81 10.88
C ALA A 16 2.70 -32.11 9.84
N ASN A 17 2.54 -32.48 8.56
CA ASN A 17 3.28 -31.86 7.46
C ASN A 17 2.95 -30.37 7.31
N ALA A 18 1.67 -30.00 7.36
CA ALA A 18 1.24 -28.60 7.27
C ALA A 18 1.81 -27.76 8.42
N LEU A 19 1.78 -28.26 9.65
CA LEU A 19 2.35 -27.58 10.81
C LEU A 19 3.88 -27.44 10.72
N GLN A 20 4.57 -28.46 10.20
CA GLN A 20 6.01 -28.39 9.97
C GLN A 20 6.37 -27.36 8.89
N GLN A 21 5.66 -27.38 7.76
CA GLN A 21 5.82 -26.40 6.68
C GLN A 21 5.51 -24.98 7.15
N MET A 22 4.50 -24.80 8.00
CA MET A 22 4.19 -23.50 8.59
C MET A 22 5.34 -22.98 9.46
N LYS A 23 5.96 -23.84 10.29
CA LYS A 23 7.13 -23.45 11.10
C LYS A 23 8.32 -23.07 10.23
N GLU A 24 8.59 -23.83 9.18
CA GLU A 24 9.68 -23.53 8.24
C GLU A 24 9.45 -22.23 7.49
N LEU A 25 8.21 -22.02 7.00
CA LEU A 25 7.78 -20.78 6.37
C LEU A 25 8.02 -19.59 7.30
N GLU A 26 7.51 -19.68 8.53
CA GLU A 26 7.60 -18.63 9.55
C GLU A 26 9.03 -18.32 10.00
N ALA A 27 9.91 -19.33 9.97
CA ALA A 27 11.33 -19.20 10.22
C ALA A 27 12.12 -18.65 9.02
N GLY A 28 11.45 -18.22 7.95
CA GLY A 28 12.08 -17.56 6.80
C GLY A 28 12.62 -18.51 5.73
N ALA A 29 12.10 -19.74 5.64
CA ALA A 29 12.45 -20.62 4.52
C ALA A 29 12.09 -19.98 3.16
N ILE A 30 12.88 -20.31 2.13
CA ILE A 30 12.54 -19.94 0.75
C ILE A 30 11.34 -20.77 0.30
N ALA A 31 10.17 -20.13 0.32
CA ALA A 31 8.90 -20.73 -0.05
C ALA A 31 8.46 -20.36 -1.47
N ASN A 32 9.10 -19.35 -2.07
CA ASN A 32 8.96 -19.03 -3.48
C ASN A 32 10.27 -19.36 -4.20
N PRO A 33 10.42 -20.59 -4.72
CA PRO A 33 11.68 -21.07 -5.31
C PRO A 33 12.01 -20.37 -6.62
N ASP A 34 11.00 -20.03 -7.43
CA ASP A 34 11.19 -19.40 -8.74
C ASP A 34 11.82 -18.01 -8.61
N GLU A 35 11.42 -17.25 -7.58
CA GLU A 35 11.97 -15.93 -7.29
C GLU A 35 13.06 -15.95 -6.21
N LYS A 36 13.34 -17.12 -5.61
CA LYS A 36 14.27 -17.30 -4.47
C LYS A 36 13.95 -16.36 -3.29
N ARG A 37 12.68 -16.27 -2.92
CA ARG A 37 12.19 -15.35 -1.87
C ARG A 37 11.54 -16.09 -0.71
N MET A 38 11.66 -15.46 0.46
CA MET A 38 10.81 -15.76 1.61
C MET A 38 9.36 -15.34 1.33
N VAL A 39 8.42 -15.86 2.10
CA VAL A 39 7.02 -15.41 2.10
C VAL A 39 6.66 -15.04 3.53
N GLY A 40 6.65 -13.73 3.82
CA GLY A 40 6.71 -13.20 5.18
C GLY A 40 5.57 -12.28 5.61
N HIS A 41 4.48 -12.22 4.83
CA HIS A 41 3.38 -11.26 5.05
C HIS A 41 2.72 -11.33 6.45
N TYR A 42 2.84 -12.44 7.17
CA TYR A 42 2.36 -12.54 8.56
C TYR A 42 3.28 -11.83 9.56
N TRP A 43 4.57 -11.63 9.26
CA TRP A 43 5.46 -10.80 10.09
C TRP A 43 5.01 -9.34 10.14
N LEU A 44 4.30 -8.85 9.12
CA LEU A 44 3.72 -7.50 9.14
C LEU A 44 2.69 -7.32 10.28
N ARG A 45 2.07 -8.41 10.72
CA ARG A 45 1.06 -8.43 11.79
C ARG A 45 1.58 -9.01 13.11
N ALA A 46 2.75 -9.65 13.08
CA ALA A 46 3.43 -10.26 14.21
C ALA A 46 4.95 -10.10 14.02
N PRO A 47 5.50 -8.88 14.12
CA PRO A 47 6.90 -8.60 13.80
C PRO A 47 7.89 -9.41 14.63
N GLU A 48 7.51 -9.78 15.85
CA GLU A 48 8.28 -10.63 16.77
C GLU A 48 8.52 -12.06 16.25
N ARG A 49 7.79 -12.49 15.22
CA ARG A 49 7.97 -13.79 14.57
C ARG A 49 8.91 -13.74 13.36
N ALA A 50 9.43 -12.57 13.01
CA ALA A 50 10.39 -12.46 11.92
C ALA A 50 11.68 -13.25 12.24
N PRO A 51 12.33 -13.86 11.23
CA PRO A 51 13.46 -14.75 11.45
C PRO A 51 14.70 -14.06 12.01
N HIS A 52 14.79 -12.73 11.83
CA HIS A 52 15.93 -11.91 12.24
C HIS A 52 15.43 -10.61 12.87
N SER A 53 16.14 -10.12 13.89
CA SER A 53 15.80 -8.89 14.61
C SER A 53 15.73 -7.67 13.71
N GLU A 54 16.58 -7.61 12.69
CA GLU A 54 16.64 -6.51 11.72
C GLU A 54 15.33 -6.37 10.95
N LEU A 55 14.67 -7.49 10.61
CA LEU A 55 13.35 -7.46 9.97
C LEU A 55 12.27 -7.00 10.94
N THR A 56 12.29 -7.50 12.18
CA THR A 56 11.37 -7.04 13.23
C THR A 56 11.46 -5.52 13.41
N ASP A 57 12.68 -5.01 13.53
CA ASP A 57 12.94 -3.59 13.75
C ASP A 57 12.57 -2.76 12.52
N SER A 58 12.89 -3.23 11.30
CA SER A 58 12.49 -2.57 10.07
C SER A 58 10.97 -2.49 9.92
N ILE A 59 10.23 -3.53 10.30
CA ILE A 59 8.77 -3.54 10.23
C ILE A 59 8.20 -2.53 11.25
N ARG A 60 8.66 -2.57 12.49
CA ARG A 60 8.21 -1.64 13.55
C ARG A 60 8.52 -0.19 13.21
N ALA A 61 9.74 0.09 12.74
CA ALA A 61 10.13 1.43 12.30
C ALA A 61 9.26 1.92 11.13
N ASN A 62 8.90 1.05 10.19
CA ASN A 62 8.00 1.41 9.11
C ASN A 62 6.57 1.68 9.61
N LEU A 63 6.04 0.90 10.54
CA LEU A 63 4.74 1.15 11.17
C LEU A 63 4.70 2.51 11.88
N GLU A 64 5.74 2.83 12.65
CA GLU A 64 5.90 4.16 13.26
C GLU A 64 5.97 5.26 12.21
N SER A 65 6.73 5.05 11.12
CA SER A 65 6.80 6.04 10.04
C SER A 65 5.46 6.26 9.35
N ILE A 66 4.63 5.22 9.19
CA ILE A 66 3.28 5.35 8.63
C ILE A 66 2.42 6.18 9.58
N HIS A 67 2.44 5.86 10.88
CA HIS A 67 1.64 6.57 11.88
C HIS A 67 1.99 8.06 11.94
N HIS A 68 3.29 8.39 12.02
CA HIS A 68 3.76 9.78 12.05
C HIS A 68 3.37 10.53 10.77
N PHE A 69 3.59 9.92 9.60
CA PHE A 69 3.25 10.54 8.32
C PHE A 69 1.74 10.80 8.19
N ALA A 70 0.92 9.80 8.51
CA ALA A 70 -0.54 9.93 8.47
C ALA A 70 -1.02 11.03 9.44
N LYS A 71 -0.47 11.07 10.66
CA LYS A 71 -0.78 12.12 11.64
C LYS A 71 -0.41 13.52 11.12
N ASP A 72 0.77 13.67 10.51
CA ASP A 72 1.21 14.95 9.95
C ASP A 72 0.30 15.44 8.81
N VAL A 73 -0.16 14.52 7.95
CA VAL A 73 -1.13 14.81 6.89
C VAL A 73 -2.48 15.24 7.46
N LEU A 74 -3.01 14.49 8.42
CA LEU A 74 -4.34 14.73 9.00
C LEU A 74 -4.40 16.02 9.83
N GLU A 75 -3.32 16.32 10.54
CA GLU A 75 -3.19 17.53 11.37
C GLU A 75 -2.69 18.75 10.56
N GLY A 76 -2.44 18.60 9.26
CA GLY A 76 -2.03 19.70 8.37
C GLY A 76 -0.59 20.19 8.60
N ARG A 77 0.24 19.43 9.34
CA ARG A 77 1.69 19.71 9.46
C ARG A 77 2.40 19.45 8.14
N LEU A 78 2.00 18.38 7.45
CA LEU A 78 2.37 18.13 6.06
C LEU A 78 1.20 18.57 5.17
N LYS A 79 1.41 19.62 4.39
CA LYS A 79 0.37 20.25 3.57
C LYS A 79 0.88 20.60 2.17
N PRO A 80 0.00 20.65 1.17
CA PRO A 80 0.34 21.13 -0.16
C PRO A 80 0.61 22.65 -0.15
N THR A 81 1.24 23.17 -1.20
CA THR A 81 1.63 24.59 -1.27
C THR A 81 0.43 25.55 -1.21
N ASN A 82 -0.69 25.16 -1.82
CA ASN A 82 -1.82 26.05 -2.09
C ASN A 82 -3.06 25.74 -1.23
N SER A 83 -2.95 24.89 -0.21
CA SER A 83 -4.09 24.53 0.65
C SER A 83 -3.64 24.26 2.08
N GLU A 84 -4.53 24.50 3.04
CA GLU A 84 -4.20 24.35 4.47
C GLU A 84 -3.91 22.91 4.89
N ARG A 85 -4.43 21.93 4.15
CA ARG A 85 -4.17 20.50 4.37
C ARG A 85 -4.58 19.68 3.15
N PHE A 86 -4.15 18.42 3.10
CA PHE A 86 -4.73 17.45 2.19
C PHE A 86 -6.15 17.06 2.62
N ARG A 87 -7.06 16.95 1.66
CA ARG A 87 -8.44 16.45 1.88
C ARG A 87 -8.79 15.27 1.00
N LYS A 88 -8.07 15.09 -0.10
CA LYS A 88 -8.28 13.98 -1.02
C LYS A 88 -7.04 13.10 -1.06
N LEU A 89 -7.26 11.81 -1.28
CA LEU A 89 -6.22 10.84 -1.58
C LEU A 89 -6.50 10.26 -2.97
N LEU A 90 -5.52 10.33 -3.87
CA LEU A 90 -5.55 9.62 -5.15
C LEU A 90 -4.56 8.46 -5.08
N LEU A 91 -5.07 7.24 -4.98
CA LEU A 91 -4.25 6.03 -5.01
C LEU A 91 -4.12 5.54 -6.45
N ILE A 92 -2.89 5.31 -6.88
CA ILE A 92 -2.54 4.79 -8.21
C ILE A 92 -1.80 3.47 -8.05
N GLY A 93 -2.40 2.38 -8.50
CA GLY A 93 -1.87 1.03 -8.31
C GLY A 93 -2.83 0.00 -8.89
N ILE A 94 -2.34 -1.17 -9.30
CA ILE A 94 -3.19 -2.24 -9.86
C ILE A 94 -3.06 -3.54 -9.05
N GLY A 95 -4.10 -4.39 -9.11
CA GLY A 95 -4.11 -5.70 -8.47
C GLY A 95 -3.95 -5.58 -6.96
N GLY A 96 -2.94 -6.25 -6.39
CA GLY A 96 -2.67 -6.19 -4.94
C GLY A 96 -2.39 -4.80 -4.40
N SER A 97 -1.88 -3.89 -5.25
CA SER A 97 -1.63 -2.49 -4.88
C SER A 97 -2.91 -1.64 -4.77
N ALA A 98 -4.05 -2.13 -5.25
CA ALA A 98 -5.32 -1.39 -5.25
C ALA A 98 -6.48 -2.15 -4.58
N LEU A 99 -6.64 -3.44 -4.85
CA LEU A 99 -7.78 -4.23 -4.37
C LEU A 99 -7.85 -4.31 -2.83
N GLY A 100 -6.70 -4.49 -2.17
CA GLY A 100 -6.64 -4.48 -0.70
C GLY A 100 -7.05 -3.12 -0.11
N PRO A 101 -6.42 -2.01 -0.54
CA PRO A 101 -6.85 -0.66 -0.16
C PRO A 101 -8.33 -0.35 -0.44
N GLN A 102 -8.84 -0.73 -1.62
CA GLN A 102 -10.25 -0.55 -1.97
C GLN A 102 -11.17 -1.32 -1.00
N LEU A 103 -10.83 -2.57 -0.68
CA LEU A 103 -11.57 -3.38 0.28
C LEU A 103 -11.58 -2.72 1.66
N LEU A 104 -10.43 -2.27 2.17
CA LEU A 104 -10.36 -1.60 3.48
C LEU A 104 -11.18 -0.30 3.48
N TYR A 105 -11.08 0.49 2.40
CA TYR A 105 -11.81 1.75 2.27
C TYR A 105 -13.33 1.55 2.33
N GLN A 106 -13.84 0.49 1.69
CA GLN A 106 -15.27 0.15 1.69
C GLN A 106 -15.72 -0.54 2.99
N ALA A 107 -14.94 -1.51 3.47
CA ALA A 107 -15.32 -2.34 4.61
C ALA A 107 -15.22 -1.59 5.95
N LEU A 108 -14.31 -0.63 6.07
CA LEU A 108 -14.13 0.21 7.27
C LEU A 108 -14.85 1.55 7.15
N GLU A 109 -15.77 1.68 6.19
CA GLU A 109 -16.56 2.88 6.02
C GLU A 109 -17.42 3.15 7.26
N SER A 110 -17.14 4.27 7.92
CA SER A 110 -17.95 4.82 9.00
C SER A 110 -18.64 6.11 8.55
N PRO A 111 -19.81 6.46 9.13
CA PRO A 111 -20.50 7.70 8.81
C PRO A 111 -19.58 8.92 8.94
N PRO A 112 -19.75 9.95 8.09
CA PRO A 112 -19.00 11.19 8.22
C PRO A 112 -19.13 11.78 9.62
N LYS A 113 -18.02 12.28 10.18
CA LYS A 113 -18.03 13.08 11.40
C LYS A 113 -17.87 14.54 11.00
N ASP A 114 -18.82 15.38 11.41
CA ASP A 114 -18.83 16.82 11.12
C ASP A 114 -18.70 17.16 9.61
N GLY A 115 -19.34 16.35 8.77
CA GLY A 115 -19.30 16.51 7.30
C GLY A 115 -17.98 16.10 6.64
N GLN A 116 -17.04 15.52 7.39
CA GLN A 116 -15.78 14.98 6.87
C GLN A 116 -15.81 13.45 6.84
N PRO A 117 -15.13 12.81 5.86
CA PRO A 117 -14.91 11.37 5.89
C PRO A 117 -14.33 10.94 7.23
N ALA A 118 -14.78 9.81 7.78
CA ALA A 118 -14.25 9.30 9.05
C ALA A 118 -12.72 9.08 9.03
N SER A 119 -12.15 8.86 7.85
CA SER A 119 -10.71 8.76 7.53
C SER A 119 -9.96 10.09 7.46
N GLY A 120 -10.65 11.22 7.52
CA GLY A 120 -10.10 12.55 7.25
C GLY A 120 -9.89 12.89 5.76
N LEU A 121 -9.63 11.91 4.90
CA LEU A 121 -9.47 12.11 3.44
C LEU A 121 -10.47 11.28 2.63
N GLU A 122 -11.04 11.87 1.58
CA GLU A 122 -11.83 11.17 0.57
C GLU A 122 -10.90 10.52 -0.46
N THR A 123 -11.06 9.22 -0.72
CA THR A 123 -10.12 8.45 -1.55
C THR A 123 -10.68 8.13 -2.93
N TYR A 124 -9.84 8.30 -3.95
CA TYR A 124 -10.05 7.95 -5.35
C TYR A 124 -9.00 6.93 -5.78
N PHE A 125 -9.35 6.09 -6.75
CA PHE A 125 -8.50 4.98 -7.21
C PHE A 125 -8.31 5.04 -8.72
N ILE A 126 -7.07 4.87 -9.17
CA ILE A 126 -6.70 4.57 -10.56
C ILE A 126 -6.00 3.21 -10.55
N ASP A 127 -6.73 2.19 -10.98
CA ASP A 127 -6.29 0.79 -11.01
C ASP A 127 -6.35 0.15 -12.40
N ASN A 128 -6.63 0.95 -13.42
CA ASN A 128 -6.72 0.55 -14.80
C ASN A 128 -6.03 1.60 -15.69
N THR A 129 -5.51 1.18 -16.83
CA THR A 129 -4.86 2.07 -17.82
C THR A 129 -5.86 2.71 -18.80
N ASP A 130 -7.14 2.37 -18.70
CA ASP A 130 -8.21 2.96 -19.52
C ASP A 130 -8.29 4.50 -19.32
N PRO A 131 -8.05 5.30 -20.38
CA PRO A 131 -8.06 6.76 -20.29
C PRO A 131 -9.42 7.32 -19.89
N ASP A 132 -10.52 6.68 -20.26
CA ASP A 132 -11.86 7.16 -19.90
C ASP A 132 -12.10 7.01 -18.39
N GLY A 133 -11.61 5.91 -17.81
CA GLY A 133 -11.59 5.68 -16.36
C GLY A 133 -10.82 6.76 -15.61
N MET A 134 -9.59 7.06 -16.04
CA MET A 134 -8.78 8.13 -15.47
C MET A 134 -9.45 9.49 -15.63
N GLY A 135 -9.97 9.81 -16.82
CA GLY A 135 -10.67 11.06 -17.12
C GLY A 135 -11.88 11.30 -16.21
N ARG A 136 -12.67 10.26 -15.90
CA ARG A 136 -13.77 10.35 -14.92
C ARG A 136 -13.28 10.70 -13.52
N ILE A 137 -12.18 10.12 -13.06
CA ILE A 137 -11.59 10.42 -11.74
C ILE A 137 -11.04 11.85 -11.71
N PHE A 138 -10.29 12.26 -12.73
CA PHE A 138 -9.74 13.61 -12.84
C PHE A 138 -10.83 14.68 -12.89
N SER A 139 -11.94 14.39 -13.59
CA SER A 139 -13.11 15.29 -13.64
C SER A 139 -13.78 15.45 -12.28
N LYS A 140 -13.89 14.36 -11.49
CA LYS A 140 -14.41 14.40 -10.13
C LYS A 140 -13.51 15.20 -9.18
N LEU A 141 -12.19 15.04 -9.30
CA LEU A 141 -11.23 15.81 -8.51
C LEU A 141 -11.24 17.28 -8.88
N GLY A 142 -11.27 17.65 -10.16
CA GLY A 142 -11.43 19.04 -10.61
C GLY A 142 -10.36 19.98 -10.03
N ASN A 143 -10.76 20.92 -9.18
CA ASN A 143 -9.82 21.81 -8.49
C ASN A 143 -9.27 21.24 -7.18
N ALA A 144 -9.85 20.14 -6.68
CA ALA A 144 -9.37 19.47 -5.47
C ALA A 144 -7.97 18.84 -5.63
N PHE A 145 -7.40 18.81 -6.85
CA PHE A 145 -5.99 18.48 -7.06
C PHE A 145 -5.03 19.33 -6.19
N GLU A 146 -5.38 20.58 -5.90
CA GLU A 146 -4.61 21.48 -5.00
C GLU A 146 -4.52 20.95 -3.56
N GLU A 147 -5.47 20.11 -3.15
CA GLU A 147 -5.55 19.47 -1.83
C GLU A 147 -5.51 17.94 -1.89
N THR A 148 -5.02 17.37 -2.99
CA THR A 148 -4.93 15.91 -3.21
C THR A 148 -3.53 15.38 -2.92
N LEU A 149 -3.42 14.43 -2.00
CA LEU A 149 -2.23 13.60 -1.84
C LEU A 149 -2.28 12.46 -2.87
N VAL A 150 -1.20 12.22 -3.59
CA VAL A 150 -1.08 11.14 -4.58
C VAL A 150 -0.22 10.02 -4.02
N LEU A 151 -0.77 8.81 -3.96
CA LEU A 151 -0.09 7.62 -3.48
C LEU A 151 0.14 6.63 -4.63
N VAL A 152 1.38 6.49 -5.08
CA VAL A 152 1.76 5.60 -6.18
C VAL A 152 2.33 4.30 -5.63
N ILE A 153 1.69 3.16 -5.92
CA ILE A 153 2.02 1.86 -5.33
C ILE A 153 2.41 0.85 -6.42
N SER A 154 3.70 0.60 -6.57
CA SER A 154 4.22 -0.45 -7.46
C SER A 154 5.51 -1.03 -6.88
N LYS A 155 5.52 -2.32 -6.57
CA LYS A 155 6.69 -3.01 -6.02
C LYS A 155 7.91 -2.94 -6.95
N SER A 156 7.72 -3.26 -8.22
CA SER A 156 8.79 -3.22 -9.23
C SER A 156 9.10 -1.79 -9.69
N GLY A 157 8.18 -0.85 -9.44
CA GLY A 157 8.23 0.51 -9.96
C GLY A 157 8.00 0.63 -11.47
N GLY A 158 7.85 -0.51 -12.18
CA GLY A 158 7.71 -0.59 -13.63
C GLY A 158 6.36 -1.13 -14.10
N THR A 159 5.38 -1.28 -13.20
CA THR A 159 4.02 -1.71 -13.57
C THR A 159 3.42 -0.71 -14.53
N VAL A 160 3.08 -1.14 -15.75
CA VAL A 160 2.73 -0.25 -16.87
C VAL A 160 1.48 0.56 -16.55
N GLU A 161 0.44 -0.06 -16.02
CA GLU A 161 -0.83 0.59 -15.69
C GLU A 161 -0.64 1.66 -14.59
N THR A 162 0.12 1.32 -13.54
CA THR A 162 0.46 2.26 -12.46
C THR A 162 1.33 3.41 -12.97
N ARG A 163 2.31 3.12 -13.83
CA ARG A 163 3.16 4.14 -14.45
C ARG A 163 2.35 5.10 -15.33
N ASN A 164 1.45 4.58 -16.15
CA ASN A 164 0.59 5.39 -17.00
C ASN A 164 -0.31 6.29 -16.15
N GLY A 165 -1.00 5.73 -15.14
CA GLY A 165 -1.81 6.53 -14.22
C GLY A 165 -1.02 7.64 -13.51
N MET A 166 0.23 7.36 -13.12
CA MET A 166 1.13 8.35 -12.54
C MET A 166 1.49 9.45 -13.55
N LEU A 167 1.85 9.10 -14.78
CA LEU A 167 2.22 10.09 -15.81
C LEU A 167 1.03 10.96 -16.22
N GLU A 168 -0.15 10.38 -16.40
CA GLU A 168 -1.37 11.14 -16.70
C GLU A 168 -1.74 12.06 -15.52
N THR A 169 -1.60 11.59 -14.28
CA THR A 169 -1.78 12.44 -13.10
C THR A 169 -0.76 13.59 -13.09
N ARG A 170 0.53 13.32 -13.34
CA ARG A 170 1.57 14.36 -13.47
C ARG A 170 1.21 15.41 -14.52
N ASN A 171 0.73 14.97 -15.67
CA ASN A 171 0.28 15.84 -16.74
C ASN A 171 -0.84 16.78 -16.27
N VAL A 172 -1.82 16.27 -15.51
CA VAL A 172 -2.89 17.11 -14.92
C VAL A 172 -2.33 18.14 -13.93
N PHE A 173 -1.37 17.75 -13.07
CA PHE A 173 -0.71 18.66 -12.14
C PHE A 173 0.01 19.80 -12.90
N GLU A 174 0.76 19.48 -13.95
CA GLU A 174 1.46 20.46 -14.78
C GLU A 174 0.50 21.45 -15.45
N HIS A 175 -0.59 20.97 -16.06
CA HIS A 175 -1.62 21.82 -16.68
C HIS A 175 -2.32 22.74 -15.66
N LYS A 176 -2.32 22.38 -14.37
CA LYS A 176 -2.85 23.18 -13.28
C LYS A 176 -1.79 24.06 -12.60
N ASN A 177 -0.57 24.09 -13.10
CA ASN A 177 0.59 24.76 -12.49
C ASN A 177 0.86 24.29 -11.04
N LEU A 178 0.61 23.01 -10.76
CA LEU A 178 0.89 22.37 -9.49
C LEU A 178 2.15 21.52 -9.57
N ASN A 179 2.90 21.46 -8.47
CA ASN A 179 4.08 20.61 -8.38
C ASN A 179 3.69 19.22 -7.88
N PHE A 180 3.68 18.23 -8.77
CA PHE A 180 3.38 16.84 -8.44
C PHE A 180 4.22 16.28 -7.27
N THR A 181 5.52 16.61 -7.19
CA THR A 181 6.41 16.03 -6.17
C THR A 181 6.06 16.51 -4.76
N LYS A 182 5.38 17.65 -4.63
CA LYS A 182 4.84 18.17 -3.36
C LYS A 182 3.51 17.53 -2.95
N HIS A 183 3.02 16.60 -3.76
CA HIS A 183 1.79 15.85 -3.50
C HIS A 183 2.02 14.34 -3.54
N ALA A 184 3.19 13.87 -4.00
CA ALA A 184 3.41 12.46 -4.30
C ALA A 184 4.13 11.70 -3.19
N VAL A 185 3.67 10.47 -2.95
CA VAL A 185 4.27 9.46 -2.07
C VAL A 185 4.40 8.16 -2.86
N ALA A 186 5.53 7.47 -2.70
CA ALA A 186 5.76 6.17 -3.32
C ALA A 186 5.72 5.04 -2.29
N VAL A 187 5.08 3.92 -2.63
CA VAL A 187 5.19 2.64 -1.92
C VAL A 187 5.76 1.62 -2.89
N THR A 188 7.01 1.22 -2.68
CA THR A 188 7.77 0.49 -3.70
C THR A 188 8.95 -0.29 -3.12
N GLY A 189 9.48 -1.24 -3.87
CA GLY A 189 10.70 -1.95 -3.49
C GLY A 189 11.92 -1.04 -3.56
N GLU A 190 12.87 -1.25 -2.65
CA GLU A 190 14.14 -0.53 -2.67
C GLU A 190 14.90 -0.76 -3.99
N GLY A 191 15.44 0.30 -4.57
CA GLY A 191 16.18 0.26 -5.83
C GLY A 191 15.32 0.06 -7.08
N SER A 192 14.00 0.01 -6.94
CA SER A 192 13.06 -0.06 -8.06
C SER A 192 13.10 1.19 -8.93
N LEU A 193 12.44 1.15 -10.09
CA LEU A 193 12.34 2.34 -10.97
C LEU A 193 11.62 3.50 -10.27
N LEU A 194 10.55 3.21 -9.51
CA LEU A 194 9.78 4.22 -8.79
C LEU A 194 10.54 4.74 -7.56
N ASP A 195 11.32 3.89 -6.88
CA ASP A 195 12.16 4.31 -5.75
C ASP A 195 13.22 5.31 -6.20
N LYS A 196 13.93 4.99 -7.29
CA LYS A 196 14.93 5.86 -7.89
C LYS A 196 14.32 7.20 -8.31
N LEU A 197 13.21 7.15 -9.06
CA LEU A 197 12.51 8.35 -9.50
C LEU A 197 12.06 9.23 -8.32
N ALA A 198 11.39 8.64 -7.32
CA ALA A 198 10.86 9.39 -6.20
C ALA A 198 11.95 10.01 -5.33
N LYS A 199 13.11 9.35 -5.20
CA LYS A 199 14.29 9.90 -4.52
C LYS A 199 14.95 11.02 -5.32
N GLU A 200 15.15 10.82 -6.62
CA GLU A 200 15.74 11.81 -7.53
C GLU A 200 14.91 13.09 -7.57
N GLU A 201 13.59 12.97 -7.66
CA GLU A 201 12.66 14.11 -7.72
C GLU A 201 12.22 14.62 -6.35
N GLN A 202 12.74 14.06 -5.26
CA GLN A 202 12.45 14.45 -3.88
C GLN A 202 10.95 14.51 -3.56
N TRP A 203 10.24 13.43 -3.85
CA TRP A 203 8.84 13.25 -3.45
C TRP A 203 8.69 13.32 -1.93
N LEU A 204 7.47 13.56 -1.44
CA LEU A 204 7.20 13.77 -0.01
C LEU A 204 7.73 12.63 0.86
N LYS A 205 7.57 11.39 0.39
CA LYS A 205 8.02 10.20 1.10
C LYS A 205 8.13 8.99 0.17
N VAL A 206 9.09 8.12 0.45
CA VAL A 206 9.12 6.76 -0.08
C VAL A 206 9.00 5.78 1.08
N PHE A 207 8.05 4.85 0.98
CA PHE A 207 7.87 3.76 1.91
C PHE A 207 8.28 2.42 1.27
N PRO A 208 8.93 1.54 2.03
CA PRO A 208 9.37 0.25 1.52
C PRO A 208 8.19 -0.70 1.26
N MET A 209 8.34 -1.50 0.22
CA MET A 209 7.60 -2.72 -0.03
C MET A 209 8.58 -3.86 -0.22
N TRP A 210 8.77 -4.67 0.83
CA TRP A 210 9.78 -5.73 0.84
C TRP A 210 9.51 -6.84 -0.19
N ASP A 211 10.58 -7.49 -0.64
CA ASP A 211 10.53 -8.56 -1.63
C ASP A 211 9.75 -9.80 -1.16
N TRP A 212 9.77 -10.10 0.13
CA TRP A 212 9.02 -11.19 0.77
C TRP A 212 7.53 -10.89 1.01
N VAL A 213 7.08 -9.67 0.68
CA VAL A 213 5.64 -9.31 0.66
C VAL A 213 5.10 -9.47 -0.76
N GLY A 214 4.20 -10.44 -0.95
CA GLY A 214 3.50 -10.65 -2.22
C GLY A 214 2.43 -9.57 -2.43
N GLY A 215 2.16 -9.22 -3.70
CA GLY A 215 1.15 -8.21 -4.02
C GLY A 215 -0.24 -8.53 -3.44
N ARG A 216 -0.72 -9.77 -3.60
CA ARG A 216 -2.01 -10.20 -3.05
C ARG A 216 -2.06 -10.35 -1.51
N THR A 217 -0.93 -10.25 -0.84
CA THR A 217 -0.81 -10.35 0.63
C THR A 217 -0.28 -9.06 1.27
N SER A 218 -0.22 -7.96 0.52
CA SER A 218 0.38 -6.70 0.95
C SER A 218 -0.54 -5.79 1.75
N VAL A 219 -1.83 -6.10 1.89
CA VAL A 219 -2.83 -5.21 2.51
C VAL A 219 -2.49 -4.80 3.96
N THR A 220 -1.72 -5.61 4.68
CA THR A 220 -1.27 -5.31 6.05
C THR A 220 0.12 -4.65 6.11
N SER A 221 0.70 -4.34 4.96
CA SER A 221 1.88 -3.47 4.84
C SER A 221 1.46 -2.02 4.64
N THR A 222 2.41 -1.13 4.37
CA THR A 222 2.15 0.25 3.94
C THR A 222 1.08 0.34 2.84
N VAL A 223 1.02 -0.65 1.93
CA VAL A 223 0.05 -0.67 0.82
C VAL A 223 -1.37 -0.44 1.31
N GLY A 224 -1.82 -1.14 2.36
CA GLY A 224 -3.17 -0.97 2.89
C GLY A 224 -3.24 -0.11 4.15
N LEU A 225 -2.19 -0.08 4.98
CA LEU A 225 -2.21 0.69 6.23
C LEU A 225 -2.15 2.20 6.03
N LEU A 226 -1.40 2.68 5.03
CA LEU A 226 -1.28 4.12 4.77
C LEU A 226 -2.57 4.74 4.22
N PRO A 227 -3.28 4.12 3.24
CA PRO A 227 -4.59 4.62 2.80
C PRO A 227 -5.76 4.14 3.67
N ALA A 228 -5.52 3.38 4.75
CA ALA A 228 -6.57 2.95 5.65
C ALA A 228 -7.23 4.14 6.34
N ARG A 229 -8.53 3.99 6.64
CA ARG A 229 -9.32 4.98 7.38
C ARG A 229 -8.90 5.07 8.85
#